data_AF-A0A177BD19-F1
#
_entry.id   AF-A0A177BD19-F1
#
_cell.length_a   1.000
_cell.length_b   1.000
_cell.length_c   1.000
_cell.angle_alpha   90.00
_cell.angle_beta   90.00
_cell.angle_gamma   90.00
#
_symmetry.space_group_name_H-M   'P 1'
#
loop_
_entity.id
_entity.type
_entity.pdbx_description
1 polymer ?
#
loop_
_entity_poly.entity_id
_entity_poly.type
_entity_poly.pdbx_seq_one_letter_code
_entity_poly.pdbx_strand_id
1 'polypeptide(L)' 'MPYQYWDIRPLDVNHCKLTITAAITVLHIEIKDGMCKYLDNENDTELMHLNDVWLKPKKFIKVKRNNINVKNYQRKLP' A
#
# COMPACT_ATOMS: atom_id res chain seq x y z
N MET A 1 -1.98 -17.49 2.04
CA MET A 1 -0.52 -17.76 2.13
C MET A 1 -0.11 -17.62 3.58
N PRO A 2 0.64 -18.58 4.16
CA PRO A 2 0.99 -18.57 5.59
C PRO A 2 2.04 -17.50 6.01
N TYR A 3 2.59 -16.72 5.07
CA TYR A 3 3.58 -15.66 5.32
C TYR A 3 3.02 -14.27 5.06
N GLN A 4 1.79 -14.00 5.50
CA GLN A 4 1.24 -12.65 5.56
C GLN A 4 1.09 -12.24 7.01
N TYR A 5 1.85 -11.23 7.40
CA TYR A 5 1.79 -10.59 8.71
C TYR A 5 1.41 -9.13 8.51
N TRP A 6 0.67 -8.58 9.46
CA TRP A 6 0.37 -7.16 9.48
C TRP A 6 0.52 -6.62 10.90
N ASP A 7 1.05 -5.41 11.00
CA ASP A 7 1.13 -4.65 12.25
C ASP A 7 0.56 -3.25 12.07
N ILE A 8 -0.09 -2.76 13.13
CA ILE A 8 -0.54 -1.37 13.23
C ILE A 8 0.25 -0.72 14.37
N ARG A 9 0.90 0.40 14.08
CA ARG A 9 1.61 1.21 15.06
C ARG A 9 0.93 2.56 15.21
N PRO A 10 0.46 2.95 16.40
CA PRO A 10 -0.05 4.29 16.64
C PRO A 10 1.09 5.31 16.47
N LEU A 11 0.79 6.44 15.84
CA LEU A 11 1.71 7.57 15.71
C LEU A 11 1.23 8.76 16.53
N ASP A 12 -0.08 9.01 16.53
CA ASP A 12 -0.76 10.07 17.31
C ASP A 12 -2.27 9.75 17.44
N VAL A 13 -3.05 10.65 18.04
CA VAL A 13 -4.52 10.58 18.08
C VAL A 13 -5.07 10.54 16.65
N ASN A 14 -5.87 9.52 16.34
CA ASN A 14 -6.42 9.26 15.00
C ASN A 14 -5.37 9.12 13.89
N HIS A 15 -4.13 8.76 14.24
CA HIS A 15 -3.03 8.63 13.30
C HIS A 15 -2.23 7.36 13.58
N CYS A 16 -2.10 6.49 12.58
CA CYS A 16 -1.34 5.25 12.70
C CYS A 16 -0.65 4.87 11.40
N LYS A 17 0.32 3.97 11.50
CA LYS A 17 0.98 3.30 10.38
C LYS A 17 0.58 1.83 10.37
N LEU A 18 0.04 1.38 9.24
CA LEU A 18 -0.24 -0.02 8.95
C LEU A 18 0.89 -0.56 8.06
N THR A 19 1.54 -1.63 8.51
CA THR A 19 2.54 -2.36 7.75
C THR A 19 1.96 -3.72 7.39
N ILE A 20 2.01 -4.08 6.11
CA ILE A 20 1.60 -5.39 5.61
C ILE A 20 2.84 -6.03 5.00
N THR A 21 3.32 -7.09 5.65
CA THR A 21 4.46 -7.88 5.21
C THR A 21 3.95 -9.15 4.56
N ALA A 22 4.24 -9.32 3.28
CA ALA A 22 4.02 -10.55 2.53
C ALA A 22 5.37 -11.18 2.18
N ALA A 23 5.35 -12.41 1.65
CA ALA A 23 6.56 -13.18 1.36
C ALA A 23 7.59 -12.47 0.46
N ILE A 24 7.17 -11.55 -0.41
CA ILE A 24 8.04 -10.89 -1.42
C ILE A 24 8.03 -9.36 -1.26
N THR A 25 7.06 -8.81 -0.52
CA THR A 25 6.82 -7.38 -0.50
C THR A 25 6.39 -6.90 0.87
N VAL A 26 6.80 -5.67 1.19
CA VAL A 26 6.37 -4.94 2.37
C VAL A 26 5.64 -3.69 1.90
N LEU A 27 4.43 -3.48 2.42
CA LEU A 27 3.55 -2.37 2.11
C LEU A 27 3.37 -1.53 3.37
N HIS A 28 3.71 -0.25 3.31
CA HIS A 28 3.42 0.69 4.38
C HIS A 28 2.28 1.63 3.97
N ILE A 29 1.34 1.82 4.89
CA ILE A 29 0.17 2.67 4.73
C ILE A 29 0.10 3.58 5.95
N GLU A 30 0.03 4.89 5.71
CA GLU A 30 -0.29 5.86 6.76
C GLU A 30 -1.79 6.07 6.80
N ILE A 31 -2.39 6.05 7.99
CA ILE A 31 -3.81 6.28 8.19
C ILE A 31 -3.96 7.45 9.14
N LYS A 32 -4.63 8.51 8.70
CA LYS A 32 -4.88 9.71 9.50
C LYS A 32 -6.28 10.25 9.22
N ASP A 33 -7.07 10.49 10.27
CA ASP A 33 -8.41 11.08 10.17
C ASP A 33 -9.33 10.37 9.15
N GLY A 34 -9.25 9.04 9.07
CA GLY A 34 -10.03 8.23 8.13
C GLY A 34 -9.57 8.31 6.67
N MET A 35 -8.40 8.90 6.41
CA MET A 35 -7.72 8.93 5.12
C MET A 35 -6.52 7.97 5.14
N CYS A 36 -6.15 7.45 3.97
CA CYS A 36 -5.03 6.54 3.78
C CYS A 36 -4.04 7.14 2.78
N LYS A 37 -2.75 7.05 3.08
CA LYS A 37 -1.65 7.40 2.19
C LYS A 37 -0.72 6.20 2.03
N TYR A 38 -0.20 6.00 0.83
CA TYR A 38 0.84 5.01 0.58
C TYR A 38 2.20 5.59 0.98
N LEU A 39 2.97 4.85 1.76
CA LEU A 39 4.33 5.21 2.15
C LEU A 39 5.26 4.21 1.45
N ASP A 40 5.72 4.56 0.25
CA ASP A 40 6.59 3.62 -0.46
C ASP A 40 7.99 3.53 0.16
N ASN A 41 8.60 2.37 -0.01
CA ASN A 41 10.05 2.20 0.09
C ASN A 41 10.63 2.53 -1.29
N GLU A 42 11.88 2.97 -1.34
CA GLU A 42 12.60 3.53 -2.52
C GLU A 42 12.62 2.68 -3.82
N ASN A 43 11.98 1.51 -3.85
CA ASN A 43 12.08 0.51 -4.91
C ASN A 43 10.81 0.27 -5.77
N ASP A 44 9.64 0.89 -5.49
CA ASP A 44 8.42 0.69 -6.30
C ASP A 44 8.11 1.94 -7.15
N THR A 45 8.95 2.20 -8.15
CA THR A 45 8.89 3.36 -9.08
C THR A 45 7.52 3.56 -9.73
N GLU A 46 6.76 2.48 -9.94
CA GLU A 46 5.43 2.52 -10.55
C GLU A 46 4.37 3.18 -9.66
N LEU A 47 4.57 3.23 -8.34
CA LEU A 47 3.61 3.76 -7.37
C LEU A 47 4.04 5.10 -6.77
N MET A 48 5.16 5.66 -7.25
CA MET A 48 5.62 7.00 -6.86
C MET A 48 4.57 8.08 -7.08
N HIS A 49 3.70 7.93 -8.08
CA HIS A 49 2.61 8.88 -8.33
C HIS A 49 1.50 8.87 -7.25
N LEU A 50 1.50 7.89 -6.35
CA LEU A 50 0.61 7.80 -5.19
C LEU A 50 1.29 8.18 -3.87
N ASN A 51 2.60 8.45 -3.90
CA ASN A 51 3.30 8.99 -2.75
C ASN A 51 2.71 10.37 -2.43
N ASP A 52 2.47 10.61 -1.14
CA ASP A 52 1.88 11.87 -0.63
C ASP A 52 0.44 12.18 -1.05
N VAL A 53 -0.27 11.24 -1.68
CA VAL A 53 -1.71 11.39 -1.95
C VAL A 53 -2.54 10.73 -0.86
N TRP A 54 -3.29 11.55 -0.13
CA TRP A 54 -4.29 11.09 0.83
C TRP A 54 -5.61 10.73 0.14
N LEU A 55 -6.06 9.49 0.33
CA LEU A 55 -7.28 8.95 -0.27
C LEU A 55 -8.17 8.31 0.80
N LYS A 56 -9.50 8.42 0.64
CA LYS A 56 -10.43 7.61 1.44
C LYS A 56 -10.14 6.12 1.21
N PRO A 57 -10.28 5.25 2.23
CA PRO A 57 -9.93 3.82 2.15
C PRO A 57 -10.49 3.11 0.92
N LYS A 58 -11.77 3.36 0.57
CA LYS A 58 -12.41 2.77 -0.62
C LYS A 58 -11.72 3.17 -1.93
N LYS A 59 -11.32 4.44 -2.06
CA LYS A 59 -10.63 4.95 -3.25
C LYS A 59 -9.19 4.44 -3.29
N PHE A 60 -8.52 4.41 -2.14
CA PHE A 60 -7.17 3.84 -1.99
C PHE A 60 -7.10 2.39 -2.47
N ILE A 61 -8.01 1.53 -2.00
CA ILE A 61 -8.09 0.11 -2.41
C ILE A 61 -8.33 -0.02 -3.92
N LYS A 62 -9.22 0.81 -4.48
CA LYS A 62 -9.53 0.79 -5.93
C LYS A 62 -8.30 1.16 -6.76
N VAL A 63 -7.61 2.23 -6.39
CA VAL A 63 -6.40 2.68 -7.08
C VAL A 63 -5.30 1.61 -7.00
N LYS A 64 -5.06 1.04 -5.81
CA LYS A 64 -4.05 0.00 -5.64
C LYS A 64 -4.37 -1.26 -6.44
N ARG A 65 -5.64 -1.72 -6.45
CA ARG A 65 -6.08 -2.86 -7.28
C ARG A 65 -5.90 -2.61 -8.78
N ASN A 66 -6.24 -1.42 -9.26
CA ASN A 66 -6.09 -1.06 -10.67
C ASN A 66 -4.62 -1.05 -11.10
N ASN A 67 -3.72 -0.54 -10.24
CA ASN A 67 -2.28 -0.56 -10.50
C ASN A 67 -1.68 -1.99 -10.41
N ILE A 68 -2.20 -2.87 -9.55
CA ILE A 68 -1.79 -4.29 -9.48
C ILE A 68 -2.15 -5.05 -10.77
N ASN A 69 -3.28 -4.71 -11.42
CA ASN A 69 -3.69 -5.39 -12.66
C ASN A 69 -2.68 -5.19 -13.80
N VAL A 70 -1.89 -4.12 -13.81
CA VAL A 70 -0.84 -3.90 -14.84
C VAL A 70 0.31 -4.93 -14.67
N LYS A 71 0.70 -5.26 -13.43
CA LYS A 71 1.78 -6.23 -13.14
C LYS A 71 1.43 -7.68 -13.54
N ASN A 72 0.14 -8.05 -13.56
CA ASN A 72 -0.29 -9.40 -13.94
C ASN A 72 -0.26 -9.66 -15.46
N TYR A 73 -0.28 -8.63 -16.30
CA TYR A 73 -0.17 -8.78 -17.75
C TYR A 73 1.29 -8.81 -18.24
N GLN A 74 2.24 -8.22 -17.51
CA GLN A 74 3.66 -8.26 -17.90
C GLN A 74 4.43 -9.50 -17.42
N ARG A 75 3.87 -10.32 -16.52
CA ARG A 75 4.44 -11.63 -16.11
C ARG A 75 3.80 -12.85 -16.79
N LYS A 76 3.07 -12.64 -17.89
CA LYS A 76 2.55 -13.71 -18.77
C LYS A 76 3.07 -13.54 -20.19
N LEU A 77 4.39 -13.55 -20.36
CA LEU A 77 5.00 -13.92 -21.63
C LEU A 77 6.09 -14.95 -21.32
N PRO A 78 6.14 -16.08 -22.04
CA PRO A 78 7.11 -17.15 -21.84
C PRO A 78 8.55 -16.73 -22.15
#